data_AF-D4B168-F1
#
_entry.id   AF-D4B168-F1
#
_cell.length_a   1.000
_cell.length_b   1.000
_cell.length_c   1.000
_cell.angle_alpha   90.00
_cell.angle_beta   90.00
_cell.angle_gamma   90.00
#
_symmetry.space_group_name_H-M   'P 1'
#
loop_
_entity.id
_entity.type
_entity.pdbx_description
1 polymer ?
#
loop_
_entity_poly.entity_id
_entity_poly.type
_entity_poly.pdbx_seq_one_letter_code
_entity_poly.pdbx_strand_id
1 'polypeptide(L)'
;MSRFKNESAIPLSLETLWFTHSPPTFPYPALRQLGTILNANYAWESTPSLTPGIGTEHIFIGAVAWAEDSASPTHPPGPSGIITKIRVRWFSTSPSSATAEVKNIFPTTTTTHSARQEVTDTDLQLASDWYAPNILAYVKSHVGLTIGDGECWTLAYKALQHAGQKALREGREPPMLSTGRVHGCLIFEWTACAEYPITYSSGILGHVPTGIRAGDILELNDGRFRTRYTALAGLGLVGTQHEENVRFSAHTAVIVAVKMEDSTLGVVEQNGRARCVVAENEYNLSNMVSGVVRIYRPIGVSLVMGSNLHDVSLVGVCDEW
;
A
#
# COMPACT_ATOMS: atom_id res chain seq x y z
N MET A 1 -2.68 6.61 -34.48
CA MET A 1 -1.24 6.79 -34.21
C MET A 1 -1.02 6.65 -32.71
N SER A 2 -0.03 5.84 -32.35
CA SER A 2 0.25 5.19 -31.06
C SER A 2 0.46 6.13 -29.88
N ARG A 3 -0.10 5.78 -28.70
CA ARG A 3 0.39 6.27 -27.41
C ARG A 3 0.35 5.26 -26.25
N PHE A 4 0.51 3.96 -26.53
CA PHE A 4 1.41 3.06 -25.79
C PHE A 4 1.34 1.63 -26.37
N LYS A 5 2.37 1.29 -27.16
CA LYS A 5 2.77 -0.08 -27.55
C LYS A 5 4.30 -0.24 -27.59
N ASN A 6 5.07 0.80 -27.19
CA ASN A 6 6.51 0.87 -27.42
C ASN A 6 7.23 1.34 -26.14
N GLU A 7 8.16 0.52 -25.65
CA GLU A 7 9.01 0.76 -24.48
C GLU A 7 9.81 2.06 -24.60
N SER A 8 10.10 2.50 -25.82
CA SER A 8 10.84 3.74 -26.10
C SER A 8 10.09 5.04 -25.77
N ALA A 9 8.80 4.97 -25.42
CA ALA A 9 7.99 6.14 -25.06
C ALA A 9 8.09 6.52 -23.57
N ILE A 10 8.69 5.68 -22.73
CA ILE A 10 8.84 5.94 -21.29
C ILE A 10 10.02 6.90 -21.09
N PRO A 11 9.80 8.12 -20.56
CA PRO A 11 10.88 9.06 -20.31
C PRO A 11 11.74 8.53 -19.16
N LEU A 12 12.99 8.12 -19.42
CA LEU A 12 13.88 7.56 -18.39
C LEU A 12 14.53 8.64 -17.49
N SER A 13 14.61 9.88 -17.98
CA SER A 13 15.17 11.04 -17.26
C SER A 13 16.54 10.78 -16.60
N LEU A 14 17.44 10.05 -17.27
CA LEU A 14 18.74 9.64 -16.73
C LEU A 14 19.64 10.85 -16.40
N GLU A 15 19.47 11.96 -17.11
CA GLU A 15 20.16 13.23 -16.87
C GLU A 15 19.91 13.82 -15.48
N THR A 16 18.80 13.44 -14.84
CA THR A 16 18.47 13.89 -13.47
C THR A 16 19.16 13.06 -12.38
N LEU A 17 19.82 11.95 -12.75
CA LEU A 17 20.55 11.05 -11.84
C LEU A 17 19.72 10.52 -10.66
N TRP A 18 18.39 10.42 -10.81
CA TRP A 18 17.45 9.99 -9.77
C TRP A 18 17.79 8.63 -9.13
N PHE A 19 18.49 7.76 -9.87
CA PHE A 19 18.93 6.43 -9.47
C PHE A 19 20.19 6.42 -8.58
N THR A 20 20.89 7.55 -8.46
CA THR A 20 22.13 7.66 -7.65
C THR A 20 21.89 8.11 -6.21
N HIS A 21 20.67 8.53 -5.88
CA HIS A 21 20.30 8.95 -4.54
C HIS A 21 20.26 7.76 -3.57
N SER A 22 20.36 8.01 -2.26
CA SER A 22 20.26 6.99 -1.22
C SER A 22 19.15 7.36 -0.22
N PRO A 23 17.92 6.80 -0.38
CA PRO A 23 17.49 5.89 -1.44
C PRO A 23 17.25 6.59 -2.80
N PRO A 24 17.28 5.85 -3.93
CA PRO A 24 16.87 6.31 -5.25
C PRO A 24 15.47 6.92 -5.23
N THR A 25 15.30 7.96 -6.01
CA THR A 25 14.02 8.64 -6.17
C THR A 25 13.18 7.90 -7.20
N PHE A 26 12.47 6.85 -6.76
CA PHE A 26 11.59 6.03 -7.61
C PHE A 26 10.19 5.88 -7.00
N PRO A 27 9.10 5.98 -7.78
CA PRO A 27 9.04 6.45 -9.17
C PRO A 27 9.54 7.89 -9.32
N TYR A 28 10.30 8.21 -10.36
CA TYR A 28 10.82 9.58 -10.56
C TYR A 28 9.74 10.51 -11.15
N PRO A 29 9.88 11.85 -11.03
CA PRO A 29 8.81 12.79 -11.36
C PRO A 29 8.21 12.64 -12.76
N ALA A 30 9.04 12.44 -13.79
CA ALA A 30 8.56 12.25 -15.16
C ALA A 30 7.77 10.94 -15.35
N LEU A 31 8.08 9.89 -14.60
CA LEU A 31 7.33 8.63 -14.61
C LEU A 31 5.94 8.80 -14.00
N ARG A 32 5.83 9.54 -12.89
CA ARG A 32 4.55 9.81 -12.21
C ARG A 32 3.59 10.64 -13.05
N GLN A 33 4.09 11.42 -14.00
CA GLN A 33 3.25 12.21 -14.91
C GLN A 33 2.59 11.40 -16.01
N LEU A 34 3.01 10.14 -16.21
CA LEU A 34 2.42 9.29 -17.25
C LEU A 34 1.01 8.85 -16.88
N GLY A 35 0.71 8.67 -15.59
CA GLY A 35 -0.62 8.56 -15.01
C GLY A 35 -0.61 7.82 -13.68
N THR A 36 -1.73 7.18 -13.33
CA THR A 36 -1.92 6.63 -11.98
C THR A 36 -1.14 5.34 -11.76
N ILE A 37 -0.20 5.38 -10.82
CA ILE A 37 0.58 4.23 -10.37
C ILE A 37 -0.17 3.57 -9.21
N LEU A 38 -0.55 2.30 -9.37
CA LEU A 38 -1.17 1.47 -8.32
C LEU A 38 -0.13 0.97 -7.31
N ASN A 39 1.05 0.58 -7.79
CA ASN A 39 2.14 0.10 -6.96
C ASN A 39 3.49 0.44 -7.60
N ALA A 40 4.52 0.65 -6.78
CA ALA A 40 5.89 0.80 -7.23
C ALA A 40 6.85 0.13 -6.25
N ASN A 41 7.82 -0.59 -6.77
CA ASN A 41 8.88 -1.22 -5.98
C ASN A 41 10.21 -1.14 -6.73
N TYR A 42 11.32 -1.31 -6.02
CA TYR A 42 12.62 -1.42 -6.64
C TYR A 42 13.59 -2.27 -5.80
N ALA A 43 14.62 -2.76 -6.45
CA ALA A 43 15.82 -3.31 -5.82
C ALA A 43 17.05 -2.73 -6.53
N TRP A 44 18.19 -2.73 -5.84
CA TRP A 44 19.46 -2.46 -6.50
C TRP A 44 20.57 -3.31 -5.91
N GLU A 45 21.58 -3.58 -6.72
CA GLU A 45 22.80 -4.28 -6.33
C GLU A 45 24.04 -3.49 -6.75
N SER A 46 25.13 -3.70 -6.01
CA SER A 46 26.40 -3.03 -6.23
C SER A 46 27.51 -4.07 -6.25
N THR A 47 28.24 -4.15 -7.36
CA THR A 47 29.32 -5.12 -7.56
C THR A 47 30.63 -4.38 -7.84
N PRO A 48 31.70 -4.57 -7.05
CA PRO A 48 33.00 -3.99 -7.34
C PRO A 48 33.50 -4.49 -8.71
N SER A 49 33.91 -3.56 -9.58
CA SER A 49 34.50 -3.96 -10.87
C SER A 49 35.89 -4.55 -10.65
N LEU A 50 36.16 -5.67 -11.32
CA LEU A 50 37.50 -6.28 -11.36
C LEU A 50 38.46 -5.50 -12.27
N THR A 51 37.95 -4.55 -13.06
CA THR A 51 38.74 -3.71 -13.94
C THR A 51 39.27 -2.48 -13.18
N PRO A 52 40.59 -2.28 -13.11
CA PRO A 52 41.18 -1.14 -12.41
C PRO A 52 40.66 0.19 -12.96
N GLY A 53 40.23 1.09 -12.06
CA GLY A 53 39.83 2.46 -12.41
C GLY A 53 38.35 2.67 -12.78
N ILE A 54 37.55 1.61 -12.90
CA ILE A 54 36.11 1.69 -13.28
C ILE A 54 35.19 1.81 -12.04
N GLY A 55 35.69 1.50 -10.85
CA GLY A 55 34.94 1.63 -9.60
C GLY A 55 33.91 0.51 -9.38
N THR A 56 32.80 0.83 -8.70
CA THR A 56 31.70 -0.11 -8.43
C THR A 56 30.63 0.02 -9.50
N GLU A 57 30.22 -1.09 -10.09
CA GLU A 57 29.05 -1.20 -10.97
C GLU A 57 27.78 -1.29 -10.12
N HIS A 58 26.74 -0.58 -10.52
CA HIS A 58 25.45 -0.61 -9.88
C HIS A 58 24.38 -1.00 -10.88
N ILE A 59 23.43 -1.83 -10.43
CA ILE A 59 22.26 -2.22 -11.21
C ILE A 59 21.03 -1.91 -10.37
N PHE A 60 20.18 -1.01 -10.85
CA PHE A 60 18.87 -0.71 -10.29
C PHE A 60 17.79 -1.39 -11.13
N ILE A 61 16.80 -2.01 -10.50
CA ILE A 61 15.60 -2.54 -11.13
C ILE A 61 14.38 -1.99 -10.39
N GLY A 62 13.60 -1.16 -11.07
CA GLY A 62 12.33 -0.63 -10.58
C GLY A 62 11.16 -1.20 -11.35
N ALA A 63 10.01 -1.33 -10.71
CA ALA A 63 8.77 -1.74 -11.34
C ALA A 63 7.62 -0.83 -10.91
N VAL A 64 6.74 -0.48 -11.83
CA VAL A 64 5.49 0.23 -11.56
C VAL A 64 4.31 -0.53 -12.14
N ALA A 65 3.28 -0.73 -11.34
CA ALA A 65 1.99 -1.26 -11.76
C ALA A 65 1.05 -0.10 -12.05
N TRP A 66 0.40 -0.09 -13.21
CA TRP A 66 -0.47 1.00 -13.65
C TRP A 66 -1.94 0.71 -13.40
N ALA A 67 -2.69 1.76 -13.06
CA ALA A 67 -4.15 1.70 -13.01
C ALA A 67 -4.71 1.61 -14.43
N GLU A 68 -5.91 1.06 -14.56
CA GLU A 68 -6.65 1.18 -15.82
C GLU A 68 -7.01 2.65 -16.06
N ASP A 69 -6.65 3.16 -17.23
CA ASP A 69 -7.01 4.50 -17.64
C ASP A 69 -7.51 4.47 -19.08
N SER A 70 -8.83 4.36 -19.21
CA SER A 70 -9.55 4.31 -20.49
C SER A 70 -9.62 5.67 -21.20
N ALA A 71 -9.22 6.77 -20.54
CA ALA A 71 -9.20 8.12 -21.10
C ALA A 71 -7.79 8.67 -21.32
N SER A 72 -6.75 7.98 -20.82
CA SER A 72 -5.37 8.46 -20.91
C SER A 72 -4.84 8.46 -22.35
N PRO A 73 -4.28 9.59 -22.81
CA PRO A 73 -3.51 9.65 -24.04
C PRO A 73 -2.08 9.13 -23.86
N THR A 74 -1.71 8.58 -22.69
CA THR A 74 -0.35 8.19 -22.31
C THR A 74 -0.24 6.75 -21.81
N HIS A 75 -1.33 5.99 -21.73
CA HIS A 75 -1.34 4.57 -21.35
C HIS A 75 -1.93 3.70 -22.46
N PRO A 76 -1.54 2.40 -22.55
CA PRO A 76 -2.23 1.49 -23.46
C PRO A 76 -3.67 1.33 -22.97
N PRO A 77 -4.70 1.45 -23.84
CA PRO A 77 -6.00 0.90 -23.51
C PRO A 77 -5.82 -0.61 -23.37
N GLY A 78 -5.90 -1.09 -22.14
CA GLY A 78 -5.57 -2.47 -21.78
C GLY A 78 -6.01 -2.75 -20.35
N PRO A 79 -6.11 -4.04 -19.97
CA PRO A 79 -6.60 -4.41 -18.65
C PRO A 79 -5.73 -3.79 -17.55
N SER A 80 -6.36 -3.36 -16.46
CA SER A 80 -5.68 -3.02 -15.19
C SER A 80 -4.55 -4.00 -14.86
N GLY A 81 -3.38 -3.48 -14.42
CA GLY A 81 -2.27 -4.31 -13.93
C GLY A 81 -1.10 -4.56 -14.89
N ILE A 82 -0.90 -3.71 -15.91
CA ILE A 82 0.36 -3.70 -16.68
C ILE A 82 1.51 -3.29 -15.75
N ILE A 83 2.60 -4.07 -15.77
CA ILE A 83 3.82 -3.74 -15.02
C ILE A 83 4.86 -3.20 -16.00
N THR A 84 5.35 -1.99 -15.74
CA THR A 84 6.54 -1.47 -16.40
C THR A 84 7.76 -1.70 -15.51
N LYS A 85 8.71 -2.49 -15.97
CA LYS A 85 10.03 -2.65 -15.34
C LYS A 85 11.05 -1.72 -16.01
N ILE A 86 11.90 -1.11 -15.21
CA ILE A 86 12.99 -0.22 -15.63
C ILE A 86 14.29 -0.72 -15.00
N ARG A 87 15.29 -1.02 -15.82
CA ARG A 87 16.65 -1.32 -15.34
C ARG A 87 17.56 -0.17 -15.68
N VAL A 88 18.37 0.27 -14.71
CA VAL A 88 19.41 1.28 -14.91
C VAL A 88 20.75 0.67 -14.48
N ARG A 89 21.78 0.84 -15.30
CA ARG A 89 23.15 0.41 -15.02
C ARG A 89 24.10 1.58 -15.08
N TRP A 90 24.97 1.70 -14.08
CA TRP A 90 25.98 2.76 -14.06
C TRP A 90 27.22 2.35 -13.28
N PHE A 91 28.33 3.06 -13.55
CA PHE A 91 29.54 2.97 -12.75
C PHE A 91 29.63 4.17 -11.81
N SER A 92 30.14 3.94 -10.61
CA SER A 92 30.28 4.98 -9.57
C SER A 92 31.14 6.17 -10.02
N THR A 93 32.12 5.92 -10.89
CA THR A 93 33.04 6.95 -11.42
C THR A 93 32.44 7.75 -12.57
N SER A 94 31.33 7.30 -13.16
CA SER A 94 30.71 7.94 -14.33
C SER A 94 29.19 7.71 -14.37
N PRO A 95 28.43 8.21 -13.37
CA PRO A 95 26.98 7.99 -13.30
C PRO A 95 26.21 8.65 -14.46
N SER A 96 26.76 9.72 -15.05
CA SER A 96 26.18 10.37 -16.24
C SER A 96 26.23 9.51 -17.50
N SER A 97 27.00 8.42 -17.50
CA SER A 97 27.08 7.45 -18.60
C SER A 97 26.14 6.26 -18.40
N ALA A 98 25.15 6.39 -17.51
CA ALA A 98 24.20 5.34 -17.23
C ALA A 98 23.45 4.89 -18.49
N THR A 99 23.18 3.59 -18.57
CA THR A 99 22.31 3.00 -19.59
C THR A 99 21.05 2.50 -18.90
N ALA A 100 19.92 2.50 -19.63
CA ALA A 100 18.69 1.97 -19.09
C ALA A 100 17.87 1.23 -20.14
N GLU A 101 17.09 0.27 -19.65
CA GLU A 101 16.20 -0.58 -20.42
C GLU A 101 14.82 -0.56 -19.77
N VAL A 102 13.79 -0.77 -20.59
CA VAL A 102 12.40 -0.80 -20.18
C VAL A 102 11.79 -2.09 -20.70
N LYS A 103 10.99 -2.77 -19.88
CA LYS A 103 10.18 -3.91 -20.28
C LYS A 103 8.76 -3.72 -19.79
N ASN A 104 7.77 -3.98 -20.64
CA ASN A 104 6.39 -4.07 -20.20
C ASN A 104 5.97 -5.54 -20.06
N ILE A 105 5.50 -5.91 -18.87
CA ILE A 105 4.86 -7.19 -18.60
C ILE A 105 3.36 -6.97 -18.69
N PHE A 106 2.76 -7.59 -19.71
CA PHE A 106 1.32 -7.58 -19.91
C PHE A 106 0.71 -8.80 -19.22
N PRO A 107 -0.43 -8.65 -18.53
CA PRO A 107 -1.16 -9.80 -18.01
C PRO A 107 -1.49 -10.76 -19.17
N THR A 108 -1.06 -12.02 -19.08
CA THR A 108 -1.37 -13.02 -20.10
C THR A 108 -2.86 -13.35 -20.05
N THR A 109 -3.62 -12.88 -21.04
CA THR A 109 -4.98 -13.34 -21.30
C THR A 109 -4.94 -14.79 -21.79
N THR A 110 -4.91 -15.75 -20.87
CA THR A 110 -5.05 -17.16 -21.22
C THR A 110 -5.79 -17.93 -20.14
N THR A 111 -7.12 -17.81 -20.10
CA THR A 111 -8.06 -18.94 -20.03
C THR A 111 -9.50 -18.43 -19.98
N THR A 112 -10.34 -19.06 -20.79
CA THR A 112 -11.81 -19.05 -20.72
C THR A 112 -12.29 -19.44 -19.32
N HIS A 113 -12.47 -18.45 -18.46
CA HIS A 113 -13.42 -18.50 -17.35
C HIS A 113 -14.43 -17.38 -17.60
N SER A 114 -15.70 -17.69 -17.36
CA SER A 114 -16.85 -16.76 -17.34
C SER A 114 -16.43 -15.34 -16.95
N ALA A 115 -16.91 -14.34 -17.69
CA ALA A 115 -16.62 -12.92 -17.50
C ALA A 115 -16.31 -12.59 -16.02
N ARG A 116 -15.03 -12.32 -15.75
CA ARG A 116 -14.50 -11.99 -14.42
C ARG A 116 -15.25 -10.75 -13.92
N GLN A 117 -15.81 -10.83 -12.71
CA GLN A 117 -16.53 -9.70 -12.12
C GLN A 117 -15.53 -8.77 -11.44
N GLU A 118 -15.24 -7.66 -12.11
CA GLU A 118 -14.49 -6.56 -11.51
C GLU A 118 -15.25 -6.00 -10.30
N VAL A 119 -14.55 -5.76 -9.18
CA VAL A 119 -15.15 -5.17 -7.98
C VAL A 119 -15.36 -3.69 -8.23
N THR A 120 -16.62 -3.29 -8.27
CA THR A 120 -17.03 -1.90 -8.53
C THR A 120 -17.10 -1.10 -7.23
N ASP A 121 -17.16 0.23 -7.35
CA ASP A 121 -17.44 1.13 -6.21
C ASP A 121 -18.76 0.78 -5.51
N THR A 122 -19.76 0.31 -6.27
CA THR A 122 -21.03 -0.16 -5.72
C THR A 122 -20.84 -1.42 -4.88
N ASP A 123 -20.01 -2.36 -5.34
CA ASP A 123 -19.71 -3.58 -4.57
C ASP A 123 -18.96 -3.24 -3.28
N LEU A 124 -18.00 -2.31 -3.34
CA LEU A 124 -17.27 -1.83 -2.16
C LEU A 124 -18.21 -1.10 -1.18
N GLN A 125 -19.17 -0.32 -1.67
CA GLN A 125 -20.16 0.35 -0.84
C GLN A 125 -21.07 -0.68 -0.14
N LEU A 126 -21.64 -1.61 -0.90
CA LEU A 126 -22.49 -2.67 -0.38
C LEU A 126 -21.78 -3.54 0.65
N ALA A 127 -20.53 -3.90 0.37
CA ALA A 127 -19.73 -4.71 1.28
C ALA A 127 -19.45 -3.97 2.60
N SER A 128 -19.17 -2.66 2.55
CA SER A 128 -19.08 -1.82 3.74
C SER A 128 -20.39 -1.85 4.52
N ASP A 129 -21.53 -1.63 3.85
CA ASP A 129 -22.84 -1.57 4.52
C ASP A 129 -23.22 -2.91 5.15
N TRP A 130 -22.82 -4.03 4.53
CA TRP A 130 -23.17 -5.37 4.98
C TRP A 130 -22.29 -5.88 6.11
N TYR A 131 -20.97 -5.71 6.00
CA TYR A 131 -20.03 -6.37 6.89
C TYR A 131 -19.57 -5.46 8.03
N ALA A 132 -19.37 -4.16 7.77
CA ALA A 132 -18.80 -3.24 8.75
C ALA A 132 -19.56 -3.21 10.09
N PRO A 133 -20.92 -3.12 10.14
CA PRO A 133 -21.63 -3.05 11.42
C PRO A 133 -21.34 -4.26 12.33
N ASN A 134 -21.24 -5.46 11.74
CA ASN A 134 -20.99 -6.70 12.46
C ASN A 134 -19.52 -6.82 12.90
N ILE A 135 -18.59 -6.39 12.06
CA ILE A 135 -17.15 -6.31 12.38
C ILE A 135 -16.93 -5.35 13.55
N LEU A 136 -17.51 -4.15 13.47
CA LEU A 136 -17.39 -3.10 14.48
C LEU A 136 -18.00 -3.53 15.83
N ALA A 137 -19.18 -4.14 15.80
CA ALA A 137 -19.82 -4.68 17.01
C ALA A 137 -18.96 -5.77 17.66
N TYR A 138 -18.36 -6.65 16.85
CA TYR A 138 -17.45 -7.68 17.35
C TYR A 138 -16.24 -7.05 18.05
N VAL A 139 -15.47 -6.22 17.36
CA VAL A 139 -14.21 -5.71 17.96
C VAL A 139 -14.45 -4.84 19.19
N LYS A 140 -15.50 -4.01 19.19
CA LYS A 140 -15.84 -3.15 20.34
C LYS A 140 -16.30 -3.94 21.56
N SER A 141 -17.06 -5.02 21.36
CA SER A 141 -17.51 -5.87 22.49
C SER A 141 -16.39 -6.71 23.13
N HIS A 142 -15.22 -6.74 22.51
CA HIS A 142 -14.06 -7.49 23.00
C HIS A 142 -12.91 -6.61 23.51
N VAL A 143 -13.09 -5.29 23.58
CA VAL A 143 -12.11 -4.39 24.20
C VAL A 143 -11.83 -4.83 25.65
N GLY A 144 -10.56 -4.92 26.00
CA GLY A 144 -10.08 -5.40 27.31
C GLY A 144 -9.95 -6.93 27.41
N LEU A 145 -10.28 -7.68 26.36
CA LEU A 145 -10.13 -9.14 26.31
C LEU A 145 -8.96 -9.57 25.43
N THR A 146 -8.49 -10.80 25.62
CA THR A 146 -7.58 -11.48 24.69
C THR A 146 -8.39 -12.40 23.77
N ILE A 147 -8.16 -12.30 22.47
CA ILE A 147 -8.86 -13.06 21.43
C ILE A 147 -7.93 -14.07 20.79
N GLY A 148 -8.35 -15.34 20.81
CA GLY A 148 -7.62 -16.45 20.22
C GLY A 148 -6.23 -16.64 20.82
N ASP A 149 -5.22 -16.63 19.97
CA ASP A 149 -3.80 -16.74 20.35
C ASP A 149 -3.19 -15.42 20.86
N GLY A 150 -3.97 -14.34 20.87
CA GLY A 150 -3.49 -13.02 21.30
C GLY A 150 -2.76 -12.25 20.21
N GLU A 151 -2.72 -12.73 18.96
CA GLU A 151 -2.08 -12.04 17.83
C GLU A 151 -2.98 -10.96 17.18
N CYS A 152 -2.35 -10.00 16.50
CA CYS A 152 -3.05 -8.87 15.88
C CYS A 152 -4.03 -9.31 14.76
N TRP A 153 -3.56 -10.18 13.86
CA TRP A 153 -4.36 -10.69 12.73
C TRP A 153 -5.55 -11.56 13.19
N THR A 154 -5.43 -12.23 14.33
CA THR A 154 -6.48 -13.10 14.88
C THR A 154 -7.75 -12.32 15.20
N LEU A 155 -7.62 -11.07 15.68
CA LEU A 155 -8.76 -10.19 15.92
C LEU A 155 -9.54 -9.92 14.62
N ALA A 156 -8.83 -9.54 13.55
CA ALA A 156 -9.44 -9.28 12.24
C ALA A 156 -10.12 -10.54 11.67
N TYR A 157 -9.44 -11.68 11.72
CA TYR A 157 -10.00 -12.97 11.28
C TYR A 157 -11.29 -13.31 12.02
N LYS A 158 -11.31 -13.15 13.36
CA LYS A 158 -12.49 -13.45 14.18
C LYS A 158 -13.64 -12.47 13.95
N ALA A 159 -13.35 -11.20 13.71
CA ALA A 159 -14.37 -10.21 13.35
C ALA A 159 -15.02 -10.54 12.01
N LEU A 160 -14.24 -10.91 10.99
CA LEU A 160 -14.74 -11.37 9.69
C LEU A 160 -15.55 -12.66 9.81
N GLN A 161 -15.09 -13.61 10.62
CA GLN A 161 -15.83 -14.85 10.91
C GLN A 161 -17.19 -14.55 11.55
N HIS A 162 -17.25 -13.63 12.50
CA HIS A 162 -18.50 -13.20 13.13
C HIS A 162 -19.46 -12.55 12.11
N ALA A 163 -18.94 -11.64 11.28
CA ALA A 163 -19.71 -11.00 10.22
C ALA A 163 -20.23 -12.03 9.19
N GLY A 164 -19.43 -13.04 8.83
CA GLY A 164 -19.86 -14.11 7.93
C GLY A 164 -20.98 -14.98 8.51
N GLN A 165 -20.92 -15.33 9.79
CA GLN A 165 -22.01 -16.05 10.46
C GLN A 165 -23.31 -15.24 10.53
N LYS A 166 -23.23 -13.91 10.56
CA LYS A 166 -24.39 -13.01 10.49
C LYS A 166 -24.93 -12.93 9.07
N ALA A 167 -24.08 -12.71 8.09
CA ALA A 167 -24.45 -12.68 6.68
C ALA A 167 -25.18 -13.96 6.25
N LEU A 168 -24.64 -15.14 6.59
CA LEU A 168 -25.26 -16.43 6.28
C LEU A 168 -26.66 -16.59 6.90
N ARG A 169 -26.86 -16.14 8.14
CA ARG A 169 -28.19 -16.17 8.80
C ARG A 169 -29.21 -15.26 8.13
N GLU A 170 -28.75 -14.23 7.44
CA GLU A 170 -29.57 -13.28 6.69
C GLU A 170 -29.69 -13.66 5.21
N GLY A 171 -29.23 -14.85 4.82
CA GLY A 171 -29.27 -15.32 3.43
C GLY A 171 -28.33 -14.55 2.50
N ARG A 172 -27.33 -13.84 3.05
CA ARG A 172 -26.30 -13.11 2.30
C ARG A 172 -25.01 -13.91 2.22
N GLU A 173 -24.20 -13.56 1.24
CA GLU A 173 -22.86 -14.09 1.10
C GLU A 173 -21.96 -13.69 2.28
N PRO A 174 -21.13 -14.59 2.84
CA PRO A 174 -20.16 -14.21 3.86
C PRO A 174 -18.96 -13.44 3.26
N PRO A 175 -18.31 -12.55 4.03
CA PRO A 175 -17.06 -11.96 3.61
C PRO A 175 -15.96 -13.03 3.56
N MET A 176 -14.93 -12.77 2.76
CA MET A 176 -13.70 -13.55 2.89
C MET A 176 -13.13 -13.42 4.30
N LEU A 177 -12.54 -14.51 4.78
CA LEU A 177 -11.74 -14.48 6.00
C LEU A 177 -10.34 -13.99 5.67
N SER A 178 -9.62 -13.49 6.68
CA SER A 178 -8.23 -13.11 6.50
C SER A 178 -7.38 -14.33 6.11
N THR A 179 -6.54 -14.16 5.09
CA THR A 179 -5.57 -15.16 4.63
C THR A 179 -4.19 -14.52 4.61
N GLY A 180 -3.34 -14.89 5.56
CA GLY A 180 -2.06 -14.21 5.77
C GLY A 180 -2.28 -12.73 6.10
N ARG A 181 -1.84 -11.85 5.20
CA ARG A 181 -1.84 -10.38 5.35
C ARG A 181 -2.94 -9.70 4.51
N VAL A 182 -3.85 -10.49 3.95
CA VAL A 182 -4.94 -10.02 3.08
C VAL A 182 -6.27 -10.18 3.80
N HIS A 183 -7.06 -9.11 3.82
CA HIS A 183 -8.28 -9.04 4.64
C HIS A 183 -9.53 -8.62 3.84
N GLY A 184 -9.43 -8.52 2.51
CA GLY A 184 -10.49 -8.01 1.64
C GLY A 184 -9.95 -7.52 0.30
N CYS A 185 -10.70 -6.63 -0.35
CA CYS A 185 -10.24 -5.85 -1.49
C CYS A 185 -9.31 -4.73 -1.02
N LEU A 186 -8.11 -4.63 -1.58
CA LEU A 186 -7.18 -3.54 -1.28
C LEU A 186 -7.73 -2.23 -1.86
N ILE A 187 -8.08 -1.27 -1.01
CA ILE A 187 -8.65 0.02 -1.43
C ILE A 187 -7.65 1.18 -1.30
N PHE A 188 -6.54 0.96 -0.60
CA PHE A 188 -5.49 1.94 -0.42
C PHE A 188 -4.16 1.25 -0.09
N GLU A 189 -3.09 1.63 -0.78
CA GLU A 189 -1.72 1.26 -0.44
C GLU A 189 -0.83 2.49 -0.59
N TRP A 190 0.06 2.69 0.38
CA TRP A 190 1.05 3.76 0.30
C TRP A 190 2.34 3.41 1.03
N THR A 191 3.48 3.69 0.39
CA THR A 191 4.79 3.61 1.03
C THR A 191 5.13 4.97 1.63
N ALA A 192 5.17 5.02 2.97
CA ALA A 192 5.44 6.24 3.70
C ALA A 192 6.89 6.70 3.52
N CYS A 193 7.05 8.01 3.42
CA CYS A 193 8.32 8.68 3.17
C CYS A 193 8.28 10.04 3.88
N ALA A 194 9.35 10.42 4.57
CA ALA A 194 9.36 11.63 5.39
C ALA A 194 9.16 12.92 4.55
N GLU A 195 9.59 12.88 3.30
CA GLU A 195 9.47 13.96 2.33
C GLU A 195 8.04 14.11 1.78
N TYR A 196 7.24 13.04 1.83
CA TYR A 196 5.89 12.98 1.28
C TYR A 196 4.93 12.34 2.30
N PRO A 197 4.57 13.09 3.37
CA PRO A 197 3.68 12.57 4.39
C PRO A 197 2.29 12.26 3.81
N ILE A 198 1.69 11.20 4.34
CA ILE A 198 0.32 10.81 4.01
C ILE A 198 -0.62 11.81 4.69
N THR A 199 -1.06 12.82 3.93
CA THR A 199 -1.97 13.84 4.43
C THR A 199 -3.22 13.92 3.56
N TYR A 200 -4.31 14.43 4.13
CA TYR A 200 -5.47 14.80 3.33
C TYR A 200 -5.15 15.93 2.35
N SER A 201 -4.38 16.93 2.79
CA SER A 201 -3.97 18.07 1.95
C SER A 201 -3.09 17.68 0.76
N SER A 202 -2.32 16.59 0.85
CA SER A 202 -1.53 16.08 -0.27
C SER A 202 -2.37 15.32 -1.31
N GLY A 203 -3.68 15.17 -1.07
CA GLY A 203 -4.61 14.47 -1.96
C GLY A 203 -4.51 12.94 -1.86
N ILE A 204 -3.45 12.39 -1.25
CA ILE A 204 -3.17 10.95 -1.16
C ILE A 204 -4.38 10.17 -0.62
N LEU A 205 -4.97 10.64 0.47
CA LEU A 205 -6.14 10.00 1.09
C LEU A 205 -7.46 10.30 0.34
N GLY A 206 -7.49 11.35 -0.49
CA GLY A 206 -8.66 11.75 -1.28
C GLY A 206 -8.87 10.94 -2.56
N HIS A 207 -7.90 10.10 -2.95
CA HIS A 207 -7.98 9.27 -4.16
C HIS A 207 -8.62 7.90 -3.95
N VAL A 208 -9.01 7.55 -2.71
CA VAL A 208 -9.73 6.31 -2.43
C VAL A 208 -11.19 6.47 -2.91
N PRO A 209 -11.63 5.79 -3.99
CA PRO A 209 -12.87 6.13 -4.71
C PRO A 209 -14.14 6.11 -3.84
N THR A 210 -14.21 5.18 -2.88
CA THR A 210 -15.33 5.05 -1.94
C THR A 210 -15.02 5.58 -0.52
N GLY A 211 -13.85 6.21 -0.36
CA GLY A 211 -13.29 6.64 0.91
C GLY A 211 -12.89 5.47 1.82
N ILE A 212 -12.01 5.75 2.78
CA ILE A 212 -11.73 4.85 3.91
C ILE A 212 -12.88 4.93 4.91
N ARG A 213 -13.31 3.79 5.47
CA ARG A 213 -14.49 3.69 6.33
C ARG A 213 -14.23 2.87 7.59
N ALA A 214 -15.05 3.11 8.61
CA ALA A 214 -15.11 2.22 9.75
C ALA A 214 -15.56 0.82 9.31
N GLY A 215 -14.86 -0.21 9.78
CA GLY A 215 -15.03 -1.61 9.36
C GLY A 215 -14.00 -2.06 8.31
N ASP A 216 -13.28 -1.14 7.68
CA ASP A 216 -12.11 -1.47 6.87
C ASP A 216 -10.96 -1.96 7.79
N ILE A 217 -10.03 -2.73 7.22
CA ILE A 217 -8.95 -3.38 7.96
C ILE A 217 -7.62 -2.76 7.52
N LEU A 218 -6.91 -2.17 8.49
CA LEU A 218 -5.58 -1.59 8.34
C LEU A 218 -4.53 -2.69 8.48
N GLU A 219 -3.56 -2.68 7.57
CA GLU A 219 -2.34 -3.48 7.65
C GLU A 219 -1.12 -2.57 7.50
N LEU A 220 -0.20 -2.67 8.45
CA LEU A 220 1.06 -1.94 8.47
C LEU A 220 2.21 -2.93 8.26
N ASN A 221 3.17 -2.58 7.41
CA ASN A 221 4.39 -3.35 7.20
C ASN A 221 5.62 -2.45 7.39
N ASP A 222 6.56 -2.87 8.24
CA ASP A 222 7.72 -2.08 8.68
C ASP A 222 7.39 -0.62 9.05
N GLY A 223 6.23 -0.44 9.70
CA GLY A 223 5.64 0.87 9.95
C GLY A 223 6.39 1.61 11.03
N ARG A 224 6.90 2.80 10.72
CA ARG A 224 7.53 3.70 11.68
C ARG A 224 6.77 5.01 11.77
N PHE A 225 6.28 5.31 12.97
CA PHE A 225 5.61 6.57 13.27
C PHE A 225 6.51 7.44 14.15
N ARG A 226 6.50 8.74 13.88
CA ARG A 226 7.23 9.74 14.64
C ARG A 226 6.30 10.89 14.98
N THR A 227 5.87 10.96 16.23
CA THR A 227 5.06 12.08 16.71
C THR A 227 5.97 13.09 17.40
N ARG A 228 5.91 14.35 16.97
CA ARG A 228 6.60 15.47 17.61
C ARG A 228 5.62 16.22 18.50
N TYR A 229 5.88 16.24 19.81
CA TYR A 229 5.13 17.08 20.73
C TYR A 229 5.95 18.31 21.10
N THR A 230 5.33 19.48 21.05
CA THR A 230 5.86 20.71 21.65
C THR A 230 5.30 20.82 23.06
N ALA A 231 6.06 20.38 24.06
CA ALA A 231 5.67 20.62 25.45
C ALA A 231 5.88 22.10 25.78
N LEU A 232 4.81 22.82 26.12
CA LEU A 232 4.89 24.08 26.84
C LEU A 232 5.35 23.75 28.26
N ALA A 233 6.67 23.75 28.49
CA ALA A 233 7.19 23.79 29.85
C ALA A 233 6.73 25.13 30.44
N GLY A 234 5.76 25.07 31.36
CA GLY A 234 5.36 26.23 32.15
C GLY A 234 6.62 26.87 32.72
N LEU A 235 6.80 28.18 32.48
CA LEU A 235 7.95 29.03 32.85
C LEU A 235 9.00 29.33 31.75
N GLY A 236 8.64 29.30 30.47
CA GLY A 236 9.29 30.16 29.46
C GLY A 236 10.70 29.77 29.01
N LEU A 237 11.03 28.48 28.97
CA LEU A 237 12.27 27.96 28.38
C LEU A 237 11.98 26.94 27.28
N VAL A 238 12.76 27.06 26.20
CA VAL A 238 12.85 26.22 24.98
C VAL A 238 12.05 24.92 25.03
N GLY A 239 11.01 24.82 24.21
CA GLY A 239 10.19 23.62 24.08
C GLY A 239 11.02 22.41 23.71
N THR A 240 11.16 21.46 24.64
CA THR A 240 11.77 20.16 24.39
C THR A 240 10.87 19.37 23.43
N GLN A 241 11.37 19.06 22.24
CA GLN A 241 10.70 18.16 21.31
C GLN A 241 10.81 16.73 21.84
N HIS A 242 9.68 16.12 22.19
CA HIS A 242 9.62 14.70 22.46
C HIS A 242 9.22 13.95 21.19
N GLU A 243 9.99 12.90 20.85
CA GLU A 243 9.67 11.98 19.77
C GLU A 243 9.19 10.64 20.34
N GLU A 244 7.90 10.33 20.15
CA GLU A 244 7.43 8.94 20.33
C GLU A 244 7.72 8.18 19.02
N ASN A 245 8.50 7.10 19.12
CA ASN A 245 8.79 6.21 17.99
C ASN A 245 7.99 4.93 18.16
N VAL A 246 6.93 4.78 17.38
CA VAL A 246 6.18 3.52 17.30
C VAL A 246 6.71 2.74 16.10
N ARG A 247 7.05 1.47 16.30
CA ARG A 247 7.56 0.59 15.25
C ARG A 247 6.82 -0.74 15.25
N PHE A 248 6.43 -1.17 14.06
CA PHE A 248 5.84 -2.48 13.83
C PHE A 248 6.59 -3.17 12.70
N SER A 249 7.02 -4.42 12.91
CA SER A 249 7.51 -5.22 11.78
C SER A 249 6.36 -5.54 10.83
N ALA A 250 5.21 -5.93 11.37
CA ALA A 250 3.94 -5.96 10.66
C ALA A 250 2.77 -6.00 11.66
N HIS A 251 1.66 -5.32 11.38
CA HIS A 251 0.56 -5.15 12.32
C HIS A 251 -0.79 -4.96 11.65
N THR A 252 -1.81 -5.66 12.15
CA THR A 252 -3.20 -5.61 11.66
C THR A 252 -4.10 -4.92 12.68
N ALA A 253 -4.98 -4.04 12.22
CA ALA A 253 -5.99 -3.38 13.06
C ALA A 253 -7.31 -3.18 12.31
N VAL A 254 -8.43 -3.07 13.04
CA VAL A 254 -9.74 -2.74 12.45
C VAL A 254 -9.99 -1.25 12.62
N ILE A 255 -10.30 -0.55 11.53
CA ILE A 255 -10.62 0.88 11.55
C ILE A 255 -12.01 1.06 12.15
N VAL A 256 -12.14 1.89 13.19
CA VAL A 256 -13.41 2.19 13.87
C VAL A 256 -13.84 3.64 13.76
N ALA A 257 -12.92 4.54 13.39
CA ALA A 257 -13.19 5.95 13.13
C ALA A 257 -12.21 6.49 12.09
N VAL A 258 -12.65 7.45 11.28
CA VAL A 258 -11.84 8.10 10.25
C VAL A 258 -11.93 9.61 10.44
N LYS A 259 -10.81 10.25 10.78
CA LYS A 259 -10.66 11.70 10.88
C LYS A 259 -9.79 12.16 9.73
N MET A 260 -10.39 12.28 8.54
CA MET A 260 -9.65 12.54 7.29
C MET A 260 -8.84 13.84 7.36
N GLU A 261 -9.42 14.92 7.88
CA GLU A 261 -8.75 16.22 7.99
C GLU A 261 -7.41 16.13 8.76
N ASP A 262 -7.39 15.34 9.82
CA ASP A 262 -6.20 15.09 10.65
C ASP A 262 -5.35 13.92 10.15
N SER A 263 -5.74 13.28 9.04
CA SER A 263 -5.13 12.05 8.50
C SER A 263 -5.03 10.94 9.54
N THR A 264 -6.02 10.87 10.45
CA THR A 264 -6.00 10.00 11.62
C THR A 264 -7.06 8.92 11.52
N LEU A 265 -6.63 7.68 11.74
CA LEU A 265 -7.48 6.49 11.81
C LEU A 265 -7.60 6.06 13.27
N GLY A 266 -8.81 6.08 13.81
CA GLY A 266 -9.13 5.40 15.05
C GLY A 266 -9.27 3.91 14.78
N VAL A 267 -8.62 3.08 15.58
CA VAL A 267 -8.57 1.62 15.38
C VAL A 267 -8.89 0.86 16.66
N VAL A 268 -9.37 -0.37 16.50
CA VAL A 268 -9.34 -1.39 17.53
C VAL A 268 -8.36 -2.47 17.08
N GLU A 269 -7.41 -2.80 17.94
CA GLU A 269 -6.29 -3.68 17.63
C GLU A 269 -5.98 -4.62 18.80
N GLN A 270 -5.26 -5.69 18.52
CA GLN A 270 -4.70 -6.58 19.54
C GLN A 270 -3.20 -6.70 19.30
N ASN A 271 -2.41 -6.82 20.37
CA ASN A 271 -0.95 -6.96 20.28
C ASN A 271 -0.25 -5.81 19.53
N GLY A 272 -0.86 -4.63 19.56
CA GLY A 272 -0.28 -3.39 19.06
C GLY A 272 0.44 -2.67 20.19
N ARG A 273 -0.07 -1.50 20.61
CA ARG A 273 0.50 -0.80 21.78
C ARG A 273 0.21 -1.51 23.11
N ALA A 274 -0.92 -2.18 23.21
CA ALA A 274 -1.26 -3.04 24.34
C ALA A 274 -0.96 -4.50 23.99
N ARG A 275 -0.10 -5.15 24.80
CA ARG A 275 0.36 -6.50 24.54
C ARG A 275 -0.75 -7.52 24.80
N CYS A 276 -1.03 -8.38 23.82
CA CYS A 276 -2.00 -9.50 23.90
C CYS A 276 -3.43 -9.14 24.36
N VAL A 277 -3.84 -7.87 24.30
CA VAL A 277 -5.19 -7.43 24.70
C VAL A 277 -5.76 -6.54 23.60
N VAL A 278 -7.06 -6.69 23.34
CA VAL A 278 -7.79 -5.81 22.43
C VAL A 278 -7.93 -4.42 23.06
N ALA A 279 -7.44 -3.39 22.37
CA ALA A 279 -7.45 -2.01 22.82
C ALA A 279 -7.85 -1.05 21.70
N GLU A 280 -8.40 0.08 22.10
CA GLU A 280 -8.63 1.23 21.22
C GLU A 280 -7.33 2.02 21.08
N ASN A 281 -7.06 2.53 19.88
CA ASN A 281 -5.87 3.30 19.57
C ASN A 281 -6.10 4.23 18.37
N GLU A 282 -5.13 5.08 18.08
CA GLU A 282 -5.15 5.94 16.90
C GLU A 282 -3.82 5.92 16.15
N TYR A 283 -3.89 5.91 14.82
CA TYR A 283 -2.75 6.10 13.92
C TYR A 283 -2.96 7.35 13.09
N ASN A 284 -2.10 8.35 13.29
CA ASN A 284 -2.00 9.49 12.39
C ASN A 284 -1.01 9.16 11.27
N LEU A 285 -1.52 8.98 10.05
CA LEU A 285 -0.74 8.58 8.88
C LEU A 285 0.27 9.65 8.45
N SER A 286 0.03 10.92 8.78
CA SER A 286 0.98 12.01 8.49
C SER A 286 2.27 11.90 9.33
N ASN A 287 2.21 11.18 10.46
CA ASN A 287 3.37 10.90 11.31
C ASN A 287 4.15 9.66 10.85
N MET A 288 3.67 8.93 9.83
CA MET A 288 4.36 7.75 9.32
C MET A 288 5.56 8.20 8.45
N VAL A 289 6.77 7.85 8.89
CA VAL A 289 8.02 8.30 8.23
C VAL A 289 8.66 7.22 7.36
N SER A 290 8.29 5.95 7.54
CA SER A 290 8.69 4.81 6.71
C SER A 290 7.75 3.64 6.89
N GLY A 291 7.81 2.68 5.96
CA GLY A 291 6.98 1.47 5.92
C GLY A 291 5.85 1.58 4.91
N VAL A 292 4.99 0.56 4.87
CA VAL A 292 3.85 0.49 3.96
C VAL A 292 2.56 0.43 4.77
N VAL A 293 1.59 1.26 4.40
CA VAL A 293 0.22 1.17 4.88
C VAL A 293 -0.66 0.57 3.80
N ARG A 294 -1.50 -0.38 4.18
CA ARG A 294 -2.54 -0.98 3.35
C ARG A 294 -3.87 -0.92 4.06
N ILE A 295 -4.94 -0.67 3.32
CA ILE A 295 -6.30 -0.71 3.85
C ILE A 295 -7.13 -1.60 2.95
N TYR A 296 -7.78 -2.58 3.58
CA TYR A 296 -8.62 -3.54 2.92
C TYR A 296 -10.08 -3.31 3.28
N ARG A 297 -10.95 -3.32 2.28
CA ARG A 297 -12.38 -3.45 2.49
C ARG A 297 -12.79 -4.92 2.47
N PRO A 298 -13.38 -5.47 3.55
CA PRO A 298 -13.96 -6.80 3.52
C PRO A 298 -14.98 -6.91 2.38
N ILE A 299 -14.87 -7.94 1.53
CA ILE A 299 -15.77 -8.22 0.41
C ILE A 299 -16.24 -9.69 0.44
N GLY A 300 -17.35 -9.98 -0.24
CA GLY A 300 -17.91 -11.33 -0.37
C GLY A 300 -16.97 -12.32 -1.06
N VAL A 301 -17.06 -13.60 -0.71
CA VAL A 301 -16.18 -14.65 -1.25
C VAL A 301 -16.23 -14.80 -2.78
N SER A 302 -17.37 -14.55 -3.42
CA SER A 302 -17.53 -14.58 -4.88
C SER A 302 -16.78 -13.45 -5.56
N LEU A 303 -16.81 -12.25 -4.96
CA LEU A 303 -16.07 -11.09 -5.42
C LEU A 303 -14.56 -11.31 -5.29
N VAL A 304 -14.09 -12.08 -4.32
CA VAL A 304 -12.68 -12.51 -4.22
C VAL A 304 -12.28 -13.45 -5.36
N MET A 305 -13.16 -14.36 -5.76
CA MET A 305 -12.88 -15.29 -6.87
C MET A 305 -13.04 -14.64 -8.26
N GLY A 306 -13.80 -13.54 -8.36
CA GLY A 306 -14.02 -12.77 -9.60
C GLY A 306 -13.15 -11.52 -9.76
N SER A 307 -12.68 -10.94 -8.66
CA SER A 307 -11.82 -9.75 -8.67
C SER A 307 -10.37 -10.13 -8.95
N ASN A 308 -9.68 -9.21 -9.62
CA ASN A 308 -8.22 -9.15 -9.55
C ASN A 308 -7.81 -8.85 -8.09
N LEU A 309 -7.84 -9.85 -7.21
CA LEU A 309 -7.05 -9.87 -5.98
C LEU A 309 -5.54 -9.95 -6.24
N HIS A 310 -5.12 -9.63 -7.46
CA HIS A 310 -3.80 -9.12 -7.74
C HIS A 310 -3.77 -7.69 -7.16
N ASP A 311 -3.34 -7.46 -5.92
CA ASP A 311 -1.91 -7.57 -5.59
C ASP A 311 -1.12 -7.75 -6.90
N VAL A 312 -0.90 -6.66 -7.62
CA VAL A 312 0.26 -6.66 -8.52
C VAL A 312 1.47 -6.57 -7.60
N SER A 313 1.65 -7.65 -6.83
CA SER A 313 2.71 -7.83 -5.88
C SER A 313 3.97 -7.65 -6.69
N LEU A 314 4.71 -6.58 -6.43
CA LEU A 314 6.01 -6.38 -7.04
C LEU A 314 7.10 -7.12 -6.23
N VAL A 315 6.69 -8.01 -5.31
CA VAL A 315 7.59 -8.92 -4.59
C VAL A 315 8.22 -9.88 -5.60
N GLY A 316 9.55 -9.98 -5.60
CA GLY A 316 10.28 -10.80 -6.56
C GLY A 316 10.40 -10.19 -7.98
N VAL A 317 9.54 -9.23 -8.33
CA VAL A 317 9.53 -8.64 -9.69
C VAL A 317 10.81 -7.85 -9.96
N CYS A 318 11.38 -7.23 -8.93
CA CYS A 318 12.61 -6.43 -9.04
C CYS A 318 13.89 -7.23 -8.74
N ASP A 319 13.78 -8.48 -8.31
CA ASP A 319 14.93 -9.30 -7.89
C ASP A 319 15.79 -9.71 -9.10
N GLU A 320 15.17 -9.83 -10.28
CA GLU A 320 15.83 -10.19 -11.54
C GLU A 320 15.27 -9.35 -12.71
N TRP A 321 16.01 -9.25 -13.83
CA TRP A 321 15.60 -8.42 -14.99
C TRP A 321 14.74 -9.12 -16.04
#